data_AF-A0A357YBV9-F1
#
_entry.id   AF-A0A357YBV9-F1
#
_cell.length_a   1.000
_cell.length_b   1.000
_cell.length_c   1.000
_cell.angle_alpha   90.00
_cell.angle_beta   90.00
_cell.angle_gamma   90.00
#
_symmetry.space_group_name_H-M   'P 1'
#
loop_
_entity.id
_entity.type
_entity.pdbx_description
1 polymer ?
#
loop_
_entity_poly.entity_id
_entity_poly.type
_entity_poly.pdbx_seq_one_letter_code
_entity_poly.pdbx_strand_id
1 'polypeptide(L)'
;MTLPPPLDDINAPSFAEDFFNIATLDDEIRVDGLCGRLLQTFCRDLVAAGEEPLRAGQLARGADYFLREFIIADRHDNLFHLDPLRVRQFAGHWYIIRNLEPNAAELRELLSGVEAFYRYCAEHDKVPRHIADAIAIACHHLDYYAERIEAFWAIVDDGFAAWQNGCPLQSPNIYH
;
A
#
# COMPACT_ATOMS: atom_id res chain seq x y z
N MET A 1 -10.14 18.96 26.08
CA MET A 1 -9.56 18.76 24.75
C MET A 1 -8.11 18.37 24.96
N THR A 2 -7.82 17.08 25.03
CA THR A 2 -6.45 16.57 25.13
C THR A 2 -5.78 16.81 23.78
N LEU A 3 -4.63 17.50 23.78
CA LEU A 3 -3.78 17.56 22.59
C LEU A 3 -3.51 16.12 22.13
N PRO A 4 -3.58 15.83 20.82
CA PRO A 4 -3.11 14.55 20.33
C PRO A 4 -1.67 14.36 20.84
N PRO A 5 -1.30 13.15 21.30
CA PRO A 5 0.07 12.89 21.73
C PRO A 5 1.04 13.33 20.62
N PRO A 6 2.25 13.81 20.97
CA PRO A 6 3.26 14.17 19.98
C PRO A 6 3.45 12.99 19.02
N LEU A 7 3.52 13.29 17.72
CA LEU A 7 3.75 12.27 16.71
C LEU A 7 5.10 11.60 16.96
N ASP A 8 5.08 10.27 17.02
CA ASP A 8 6.28 9.46 17.22
C ASP A 8 7.26 9.67 16.06
N ASP A 9 8.56 9.53 16.34
CA ASP A 9 9.58 9.34 15.30
C ASP A 9 9.37 7.97 14.64
N ILE A 10 9.66 7.80 13.35
CA ILE A 10 9.54 6.49 12.68
C ILE A 10 10.36 5.39 13.38
N ASN A 11 11.46 5.75 14.03
CA ASN A 11 12.30 4.84 14.81
C ASN A 11 11.84 4.64 16.25
N ALA A 12 10.68 5.19 16.65
CA ALA A 12 10.11 4.95 17.95
C ALA A 12 9.88 3.44 18.19
N PRO A 13 10.02 2.95 19.44
CA PRO A 13 9.77 1.54 19.77
C PRO A 13 8.34 1.07 19.42
N SER A 14 7.37 2.00 19.40
CA SER A 14 5.99 1.73 18.99
C SER A 14 5.87 1.32 17.51
N PHE A 15 6.88 1.63 16.69
CA PHE A 15 6.98 1.21 15.30
C PHE A 15 8.03 0.12 15.06
N ALA A 16 8.33 -0.69 16.09
CA ALA A 16 9.11 -1.90 15.87
C ALA A 16 8.33 -2.89 15.00
N GLU A 17 9.06 -3.62 14.15
CA GLU A 17 8.51 -4.53 13.14
C GLU A 17 7.55 -5.58 13.71
N ASP A 18 7.85 -6.11 14.89
CA ASP A 18 7.02 -7.12 15.56
C ASP A 18 5.61 -6.60 15.91
N PHE A 19 5.47 -5.29 16.08
CA PHE A 19 4.17 -4.65 16.28
C PHE A 19 3.37 -4.50 14.97
N PHE A 20 3.84 -5.02 13.85
CA PHE A 20 3.07 -5.05 12.60
C PHE A 20 2.65 -6.47 12.18
N ASN A 21 2.92 -7.47 13.03
CA ASN A 21 2.41 -8.83 12.83
C ASN A 21 0.91 -8.91 13.16
N ILE A 22 0.15 -9.57 12.27
CA ILE A 22 -1.29 -9.77 12.38
C ILE A 22 -1.59 -11.27 12.44
N ALA A 23 -2.08 -11.75 13.58
CA ALA A 23 -2.54 -13.12 13.75
C ALA A 23 -4.00 -13.20 14.24
N THR A 24 -4.51 -12.10 14.78
CA THR A 24 -5.85 -11.99 15.38
C THR A 24 -6.52 -10.68 14.99
N LEU A 25 -7.82 -10.58 15.24
CA LEU A 25 -8.56 -9.33 15.05
C LEU A 25 -8.03 -8.19 15.94
N ASP A 26 -7.62 -8.49 17.17
CA ASP A 26 -7.01 -7.48 18.06
C ASP A 26 -5.68 -6.98 17.50
N ASP A 27 -4.91 -7.84 16.84
CA ASP A 27 -3.70 -7.43 16.14
C ASP A 27 -4.02 -6.53 14.95
N GLU A 28 -5.04 -6.86 14.16
CA GLU A 28 -5.47 -6.01 13.04
C GLU A 28 -5.85 -4.60 13.51
N ILE A 29 -6.67 -4.48 14.56
CA ILE A 29 -7.07 -3.19 15.15
C ILE A 29 -5.84 -2.40 15.63
N ARG A 30 -4.90 -3.09 16.29
CA ARG A 30 -3.65 -2.49 16.76
C ARG A 30 -2.80 -2.00 15.60
N VAL A 31 -2.62 -2.82 14.57
CA VAL A 31 -1.80 -2.50 13.39
C VAL A 31 -2.43 -1.38 12.57
N ASP A 32 -3.74 -1.35 12.42
CA ASP A 32 -4.45 -0.24 11.76
C ASP A 32 -4.18 1.10 12.46
N GLY A 33 -4.28 1.12 13.80
CA GLY A 33 -3.98 2.30 14.60
C GLY A 33 -2.51 2.73 14.51
N LEU A 34 -1.57 1.77 14.49
CA LEU A 34 -0.15 2.04 14.31
C LEU A 34 0.17 2.58 12.92
N CYS A 35 -0.43 2.01 11.87
CA CYS A 35 -0.29 2.46 10.50
C CYS A 35 -0.77 3.91 10.34
N GLY A 36 -1.93 4.25 10.91
CA GLY A 36 -2.45 5.63 10.89
C GLY A 36 -1.50 6.64 11.54
N ARG A 37 -0.86 6.28 12.66
CA ARG A 37 0.15 7.14 13.30
C ARG A 37 1.43 7.24 12.48
N LEU A 38 1.88 6.12 11.90
CA LEU A 38 3.07 6.09 11.04
C LEU A 38 2.89 6.97 9.80
N LEU A 39 1.69 6.98 9.21
CA LEU A 39 1.36 7.84 8.05
C LEU A 39 1.30 9.32 8.41
N GLN A 40 0.86 9.66 9.63
CA GLN A 40 0.94 11.03 10.13
C GLN A 40 2.39 11.48 10.33
N THR A 41 3.24 10.60 10.87
CA THR A 41 4.70 10.81 10.98
C THR A 41 5.35 11.00 9.61
N PHE A 42 5.03 10.14 8.64
CA PHE A 42 5.50 10.26 7.25
C PHE A 42 5.10 11.60 6.61
N CYS A 43 3.83 12.00 6.72
CA CYS A 43 3.34 13.27 6.17
C CYS A 43 4.06 14.47 6.81
N ARG A 44 4.23 14.47 8.13
CA ARG A 44 4.98 15.51 8.86
C ARG A 44 6.41 15.61 8.34
N ASP A 45 7.09 14.48 8.18
CA ASP A 45 8.50 14.44 7.80
C ASP A 45 8.71 14.88 6.34
N LEU A 46 7.77 14.55 5.43
CA LEU A 46 7.76 15.10 4.07
C LEU A 46 7.67 16.62 4.07
N VAL A 47 6.75 17.19 4.85
CA VAL A 47 6.61 18.66 4.96
C VAL A 47 7.85 19.29 5.57
N ALA A 48 8.45 18.66 6.58
CA ALA A 48 9.70 19.12 7.19
C ALA A 48 10.89 19.06 6.22
N ALA A 49 10.89 18.10 5.28
CA ALA A 49 11.87 17.96 4.21
C ALA A 49 11.64 18.95 3.04
N GLY A 50 10.57 19.75 3.08
CA GLY A 50 10.27 20.78 2.09
C GLY A 50 9.23 20.41 1.03
N GLU A 51 8.59 19.25 1.16
CA GLU A 51 7.44 18.89 0.31
C GLU A 51 6.26 19.84 0.60
N GLU A 52 5.50 20.18 -0.44
CA GLU A 52 4.34 21.05 -0.27
C GLU A 52 3.24 20.31 0.54
N PRO A 53 2.58 20.96 1.51
CA PRO A 53 1.62 20.29 2.41
C PRO A 53 0.48 19.53 1.73
N LEU A 54 -0.12 20.09 0.67
CA LEU A 54 -1.17 19.39 -0.08
C LEU A 54 -0.61 18.16 -0.78
N ARG A 55 0.58 18.25 -1.37
CA ARG A 55 1.25 17.09 -1.99
C ARG A 55 1.65 16.02 -0.98
N ALA A 56 2.19 16.40 0.18
CA ALA A 56 2.49 15.46 1.27
C ALA A 56 1.22 14.74 1.75
N GLY A 57 0.11 15.46 1.88
CA GLY A 57 -1.19 14.88 2.20
C GLY A 57 -1.70 13.89 1.14
N GLN A 58 -1.51 14.20 -0.15
CA GLN A 58 -1.86 13.29 -1.24
C GLN A 58 -1.03 12.00 -1.22
N LEU A 59 0.28 12.10 -1.00
CA LEU A 59 1.18 10.94 -0.88
C LEU A 59 0.78 10.06 0.30
N ALA A 60 0.53 10.68 1.47
CA ALA A 60 0.08 9.97 2.65
C ALA A 60 -1.28 9.28 2.42
N ARG A 61 -2.24 9.92 1.73
CA ARG A 61 -3.53 9.31 1.37
C ARG A 61 -3.36 8.10 0.44
N GLY A 62 -2.47 8.19 -0.54
CA GLY A 62 -2.19 7.08 -1.45
C GLY A 62 -1.63 5.86 -0.72
N ALA A 63 -0.67 6.09 0.18
CA ALA A 63 -0.13 5.05 1.05
C ALA A 63 -1.19 4.51 2.04
N ASP A 64 -1.99 5.37 2.65
CA ASP A 64 -3.06 4.99 3.59
C ASP A 64 -4.03 3.98 2.97
N TYR A 65 -4.53 4.29 1.77
CA TYR A 65 -5.48 3.42 1.08
C TYR A 65 -4.88 2.06 0.71
N PHE A 66 -3.62 2.02 0.26
CA PHE A 66 -2.93 0.76 -0.01
C PHE A 66 -2.68 -0.05 1.28
N LEU A 67 -2.15 0.60 2.32
CA LEU A 67 -1.71 -0.09 3.53
C LEU A 67 -2.88 -0.59 4.36
N ARG A 68 -3.86 0.27 4.64
CA ARG A 68 -4.93 -0.05 5.59
C ARG A 68 -6.02 -0.89 4.98
N GLU A 69 -6.46 -0.54 3.77
CA GLU A 69 -7.55 -1.26 3.12
C GLU A 69 -7.09 -2.57 2.47
N PHE A 70 -5.88 -2.60 1.90
CA PHE A 70 -5.40 -3.78 1.20
C PHE A 70 -4.42 -4.61 2.04
N ILE A 71 -3.30 -4.04 2.50
CA ILE A 71 -2.26 -4.83 3.21
C ILE A 71 -2.76 -5.33 4.57
N ILE A 72 -3.38 -4.46 5.36
CA ILE A 72 -3.83 -4.80 6.72
C ILE A 72 -5.17 -5.52 6.67
N ALA A 73 -6.23 -4.88 6.19
CA ALA A 73 -7.59 -5.43 6.28
C ALA A 73 -7.87 -6.61 5.33
N ASP A 74 -7.28 -6.62 4.13
CA ASP A 74 -7.61 -7.63 3.11
C ASP A 74 -6.56 -8.75 3.00
N ARG A 75 -5.28 -8.44 3.27
CA ARG A 75 -4.17 -9.41 3.21
C ARG A 75 -3.67 -9.89 4.58
N HIS A 76 -3.90 -9.14 5.66
CA HIS A 76 -3.33 -9.38 6.99
C HIS A 76 -1.79 -9.50 6.97
N ASP A 77 -1.13 -8.75 6.09
CA ASP A 77 0.32 -8.79 5.93
C ASP A 77 1.00 -7.75 6.83
N ASN A 78 2.23 -8.06 7.24
CA ASN A 78 3.10 -7.08 7.88
C ASN A 78 3.64 -6.11 6.82
N LEU A 79 3.34 -4.82 6.96
CA LEU A 79 3.72 -3.81 5.97
C LEU A 79 5.24 -3.62 5.80
N PHE A 80 6.06 -4.02 6.78
CA PHE A 80 7.52 -3.97 6.69
C PHE A 80 8.13 -5.23 6.03
N HIS A 81 7.36 -6.31 5.89
CA HIS A 81 7.75 -7.54 5.18
C HIS A 81 6.98 -7.73 3.87
N LEU A 82 6.68 -6.63 3.20
CA LEU A 82 5.85 -6.67 2.00
C LEU A 82 6.57 -7.39 0.83
N ASP A 83 5.90 -8.37 0.24
CA ASP A 83 6.25 -8.90 -1.08
C ASP A 83 5.90 -7.87 -2.16
N PRO A 84 6.84 -7.41 -3.02
CA PRO A 84 6.56 -6.49 -4.11
C PRO A 84 5.40 -6.92 -5.04
N LEU A 85 5.10 -8.22 -5.12
CA LEU A 85 3.94 -8.74 -5.85
C LEU A 85 2.61 -8.15 -5.33
N ARG A 86 2.54 -7.75 -4.06
CA ARG A 86 1.34 -7.10 -3.48
C ARG A 86 0.97 -5.81 -4.18
N VAL A 87 1.95 -5.03 -4.65
CA VAL A 87 1.66 -3.82 -5.44
C VAL A 87 0.94 -4.18 -6.74
N ARG A 88 1.38 -5.24 -7.40
CA ARG A 88 0.76 -5.72 -8.64
C ARG A 88 -0.64 -6.27 -8.40
N GLN A 89 -0.84 -7.01 -7.31
CA GLN A 89 -2.15 -7.54 -6.91
C GLN A 89 -3.13 -6.43 -6.54
N PHE A 90 -2.65 -5.41 -5.81
CA PHE A 90 -3.42 -4.22 -5.50
C PHE A 90 -3.89 -3.52 -6.78
N ALA A 91 -2.95 -3.08 -7.61
CA ALA A 91 -3.24 -2.23 -8.76
C ALA A 91 -3.89 -2.97 -9.93
N GLY A 92 -3.50 -4.22 -10.17
CA GLY A 92 -3.96 -5.02 -11.30
C GLY A 92 -5.20 -5.88 -11.05
N HIS A 93 -5.73 -5.88 -9.81
CA HIS A 93 -6.89 -6.69 -9.44
C HIS A 93 -7.72 -6.06 -8.33
N TRP A 94 -7.18 -5.93 -7.11
CA TRP A 94 -7.98 -5.57 -5.94
C TRP A 94 -8.64 -4.20 -6.08
N TYR A 95 -7.86 -3.18 -6.48
CA TYR A 95 -8.35 -1.82 -6.74
C TYR A 95 -9.47 -1.82 -7.79
N ILE A 96 -9.33 -2.62 -8.84
CA ILE A 96 -10.26 -2.67 -9.97
C ILE A 96 -11.61 -3.24 -9.54
N ILE A 97 -11.62 -4.31 -8.74
CA ILE A 97 -12.87 -4.91 -8.22
C ILE A 97 -13.49 -4.04 -7.13
N ARG A 98 -12.67 -3.41 -6.28
CA ARG A 98 -13.15 -2.70 -5.09
C ARG A 98 -13.81 -1.36 -5.42
N ASN A 99 -13.44 -0.75 -6.55
CA ASN A 99 -13.95 0.55 -6.96
C ASN A 99 -15.02 0.39 -8.03
N LEU A 100 -16.08 1.22 -7.96
CA LEU A 100 -17.17 1.18 -8.93
C LEU A 100 -16.72 1.70 -10.30
N GLU A 101 -15.83 2.69 -10.31
CA GLU A 101 -15.29 3.34 -11.51
C GLU A 101 -13.75 3.39 -11.43
N PRO A 102 -13.07 2.23 -11.49
CA PRO A 102 -11.61 2.18 -11.45
C PRO A 102 -11.02 2.97 -12.62
N ASN A 103 -10.06 3.85 -12.32
CA ASN A 103 -9.44 4.71 -13.32
C ASN A 103 -7.91 4.80 -13.12
N ALA A 104 -7.18 4.88 -14.24
CA ALA A 104 -5.73 4.84 -14.23
C ALA A 104 -5.08 6.11 -13.63
N ALA A 105 -5.78 7.25 -13.68
CA ALA A 105 -5.27 8.52 -13.14
C ALA A 105 -5.22 8.48 -11.61
N GLU A 106 -6.32 8.11 -10.95
CA GLU A 106 -6.36 7.92 -9.50
C GLU A 106 -5.41 6.82 -9.06
N LEU A 107 -5.39 5.67 -9.76
CA LEU A 107 -4.48 4.58 -9.41
C LEU A 107 -3.00 5.03 -9.43
N ARG A 108 -2.61 5.86 -10.40
CA ARG A 108 -1.26 6.44 -10.47
C ARG A 108 -0.96 7.32 -9.24
N GLU A 109 -1.91 8.13 -8.80
CA GLU A 109 -1.75 8.96 -7.60
C GLU A 109 -1.57 8.11 -6.34
N LEU A 110 -2.36 7.04 -6.20
CA LEU A 110 -2.24 6.09 -5.11
C LEU A 110 -0.86 5.42 -5.11
N LEU A 111 -0.41 4.91 -6.27
CA LEU A 111 0.89 4.24 -6.42
C LEU A 111 2.08 5.17 -6.14
N SER A 112 1.95 6.46 -6.46
CA SER A 112 2.97 7.45 -6.09
C SER A 112 3.10 7.61 -4.57
N GLY A 113 1.99 7.52 -3.84
CA GLY A 113 1.99 7.49 -2.37
C GLY A 113 2.69 6.25 -1.82
N VAL A 114 2.37 5.07 -2.37
CA VAL A 114 3.00 3.79 -1.99
C VAL A 114 4.51 3.83 -2.18
N GLU A 115 4.97 4.26 -3.36
CA GLU A 115 6.40 4.39 -3.66
C GLU A 115 7.10 5.34 -2.68
N ALA A 116 6.52 6.52 -2.46
CA ALA A 116 7.10 7.51 -1.56
C ALA A 116 7.19 6.99 -0.12
N PHE A 117 6.18 6.28 0.35
CA PHE A 117 6.17 5.66 1.68
C PHE A 117 7.25 4.59 1.83
N TYR A 118 7.36 3.65 0.88
CA TYR A 118 8.36 2.58 0.99
C TYR A 118 9.80 3.07 0.80
N ARG A 119 10.01 4.13 0.02
CA ARG A 119 11.30 4.83 -0.01
C ARG A 119 11.63 5.45 1.35
N TYR A 120 10.68 6.14 1.98
CA TYR A 120 10.85 6.68 3.33
C TYR A 120 11.15 5.57 4.35
N CYS A 121 10.44 4.44 4.32
CA CYS A 121 10.76 3.30 5.18
C CYS A 121 12.19 2.77 4.98
N ALA A 122 12.68 2.72 3.74
CA ALA A 122 14.05 2.29 3.46
C ALA A 122 15.11 3.30 3.92
N GLU A 123 14.82 4.59 3.86
CA GLU A 123 15.71 5.65 4.39
C GLU A 123 15.87 5.58 5.92
N HIS A 124 14.91 4.95 6.60
CA HIS A 124 14.91 4.74 8.04
C HIS A 124 15.16 3.27 8.46
N ASP A 125 15.74 2.45 7.57
CA ASP A 125 16.11 1.05 7.82
C ASP A 125 14.93 0.15 8.27
N LYS A 126 13.68 0.54 7.98
CA LYS A 126 12.48 -0.26 8.29
C LYS A 126 12.20 -1.35 7.27
N VAL A 127 12.65 -1.14 6.03
CA VAL A 127 12.52 -2.08 4.92
C VAL A 127 13.85 -2.13 4.18
N PRO A 128 14.34 -3.31 3.77
CA PRO A 128 15.56 -3.40 2.97
C PRO A 128 15.45 -2.59 1.68
N ARG A 129 16.50 -1.84 1.32
CA ARG A 129 16.51 -0.97 0.13
C ARG A 129 16.08 -1.68 -1.15
N HIS A 130 16.54 -2.91 -1.37
CA HIS A 130 16.19 -3.68 -2.57
C HIS A 130 14.69 -4.02 -2.66
N ILE A 131 14.00 -4.17 -1.52
CA ILE A 131 12.54 -4.39 -1.49
C ILE A 131 11.82 -3.09 -1.86
N ALA A 132 12.24 -1.95 -1.30
CA ALA A 132 11.68 -0.65 -1.66
C ALA A 132 11.90 -0.33 -3.16
N ASP A 133 13.07 -0.63 -3.70
CA ASP A 133 13.34 -0.46 -5.14
C ASP A 133 12.44 -1.38 -6.00
N ALA A 134 12.21 -2.62 -5.57
CA ALA A 134 11.31 -3.55 -6.26
C ALA A 134 9.84 -3.09 -6.21
N ILE A 135 9.40 -2.54 -5.08
CA ILE A 135 8.08 -1.90 -4.93
C ILE A 135 7.96 -0.70 -5.87
N ALA A 136 8.97 0.16 -5.94
CA ALA A 136 8.99 1.31 -6.85
C ALA A 136 8.88 0.88 -8.31
N ILE A 137 9.61 -0.18 -8.72
CA ILE A 137 9.48 -0.77 -10.06
C ILE A 137 8.05 -1.24 -10.30
N ALA A 138 7.44 -1.94 -9.34
CA ALA A 138 6.07 -2.41 -9.46
C ALA A 138 5.05 -1.26 -9.56
N CYS A 139 5.24 -0.16 -8.82
CA CYS A 139 4.41 1.06 -8.94
C CYS A 139 4.47 1.68 -10.34
N HIS A 140 5.56 1.46 -11.09
CA HIS A 140 5.76 2.00 -12.43
C HIS A 140 5.25 1.12 -13.58
N HIS A 141 4.64 -0.04 -13.30
CA HIS A 141 3.96 -0.85 -14.32
C HIS A 141 2.60 -0.27 -14.76
N LEU A 142 2.53 1.06 -14.99
CA LEU A 142 1.31 1.81 -15.22
C LEU A 142 0.55 1.37 -16.48
N ASP A 143 1.27 1.07 -17.56
CA ASP A 143 0.65 0.59 -18.80
C ASP A 143 -0.07 -0.75 -18.58
N TYR A 144 0.58 -1.67 -17.87
CA TYR A 144 -0.05 -2.94 -17.48
C TYR A 144 -1.31 -2.71 -16.64
N TYR A 145 -1.30 -1.77 -15.68
CA TYR A 145 -2.50 -1.48 -14.89
C TYR A 145 -3.62 -0.82 -15.69
N ALA A 146 -3.28 0.07 -16.62
CA ALA A 146 -4.25 0.67 -17.53
C ALA A 146 -4.92 -0.39 -18.42
N GLU A 147 -4.13 -1.27 -19.04
CA GLU A 147 -4.62 -2.41 -19.83
C GLU A 147 -5.54 -3.32 -19.01
N ARG A 148 -5.21 -3.55 -17.72
CA ARG A 148 -6.05 -4.34 -16.81
C ARG A 148 -7.41 -3.71 -16.55
N ILE A 149 -7.47 -2.38 -16.38
CA ILE A 149 -8.71 -1.62 -16.20
C ILE A 149 -9.53 -1.65 -17.49
N GLU A 150 -8.91 -1.41 -18.65
CA GLU A 150 -9.60 -1.48 -19.95
C GLU A 150 -10.15 -2.89 -20.21
N ALA A 151 -9.34 -3.93 -19.96
CA ALA A 151 -9.77 -5.30 -20.09
C ALA A 151 -10.93 -5.66 -19.15
N PHE A 152 -11.00 -5.04 -17.96
CA PHE A 152 -12.13 -5.20 -17.04
C PHE A 152 -13.42 -4.62 -17.61
N TRP A 153 -13.35 -3.41 -18.17
CA TRP A 153 -14.51 -2.78 -18.83
C TRP A 153 -14.98 -3.51 -20.09
N ALA A 154 -14.06 -4.20 -20.76
CA ALA A 154 -14.35 -4.98 -21.96
C ALA A 154 -14.86 -6.41 -21.69
N ILE A 155 -15.05 -6.79 -20.42
CA ILE A 155 -15.55 -8.14 -20.08
C ILE A 155 -16.95 -8.33 -20.66
N VAL A 156 -17.09 -9.40 -21.44
CA VAL A 156 -18.36 -9.93 -21.95
C VAL A 156 -18.48 -11.39 -21.53
N ASP A 157 -19.71 -11.85 -21.29
CA ASP A 157 -20.03 -13.23 -20.87
C ASP A 157 -19.17 -13.71 -19.68
N ASP A 158 -18.61 -14.92 -19.76
CA ASP A 158 -17.80 -15.54 -18.70
C ASP A 158 -16.33 -15.04 -18.66
N GLY A 159 -16.03 -13.91 -19.30
CA GLY A 159 -14.67 -13.35 -19.40
C GLY A 159 -14.04 -12.92 -18.07
N PHE A 160 -14.84 -12.78 -17.01
CA PHE A 160 -14.36 -12.38 -15.69
C PHE A 160 -13.37 -13.38 -15.09
N ALA A 161 -13.60 -14.69 -15.21
CA ALA A 161 -12.70 -15.71 -14.66
C ALA A 161 -11.31 -15.67 -15.33
N ALA A 162 -11.27 -15.48 -16.66
CA ALA A 162 -10.02 -15.33 -17.40
C ALA A 162 -9.28 -14.05 -16.99
N TRP A 163 -10.00 -12.94 -16.87
CA TRP A 163 -9.44 -11.68 -16.37
C TRP A 163 -8.90 -11.83 -14.95
N GLN A 164 -9.62 -12.50 -14.05
CA GLN A 164 -9.23 -12.72 -12.66
C GLN A 164 -7.93 -13.54 -12.54
N ASN A 165 -7.79 -14.59 -13.36
CA ASN A 165 -6.62 -15.46 -13.38
C ASN A 165 -5.35 -14.79 -13.95
N GLY A 166 -5.49 -13.69 -14.69
CA GLY A 166 -4.34 -12.92 -15.20
C GLY A 166 -3.54 -12.16 -14.12
N CYS A 167 -4.12 -11.97 -12.92
CA CYS A 167 -3.44 -11.37 -11.77
C CYS A 167 -4.06 -11.90 -10.47
N PRO A 168 -3.77 -13.13 -10.03
CA PRO A 168 -4.45 -13.73 -8.88
C PRO A 168 -4.08 -13.00 -7.57
N LEU A 169 -5.08 -12.78 -6.70
CA LEU A 169 -4.87 -12.19 -5.37
C LEU A 169 -4.27 -13.17 -4.34
N GLN A 170 -4.43 -14.47 -4.61
CA GLN A 170 -3.76 -15.51 -3.83
C GLN A 170 -2.33 -15.64 -4.36
N SER A 171 -1.35 -15.66 -3.46
CA SER A 171 -0.02 -16.13 -3.84
C SER A 171 -0.16 -17.59 -4.30
N PRO A 172 0.46 -18.01 -5.42
CA PRO A 172 0.46 -19.42 -5.78
C PRO A 172 1.01 -20.20 -4.58
N ASN A 173 0.27 -21.20 -4.11
CA ASN A 173 0.73 -22.08 -3.03
C ASN A 173 2.00 -22.80 -3.52
N ILE A 174 3.18 -22.25 -3.20
CA ILE A 174 4.46 -22.91 -3.46
C ILE A 174 4.78 -23.79 -2.23
N TYR A 175 3.92 -24.77 -1.97
CA TYR A 175 4.20 -25.85 -1.03
C TYR A 175 3.83 -27.19 -1.69
N HIS A 176 4.86 -27.84 -2.22
CA HIS A 176 4.99 -29.30 -2.26
C HIS A 176 6.40 -29.65 -1.80
#